data_AF-A0AA40B0Y6-F1
#
_entry.id   AF-A0AA40B0Y6-F1
#
_cell.length_a   1.000
_cell.length_b   1.000
_cell.length_c   1.000
_cell.angle_alpha   90.00
_cell.angle_beta   90.00
_cell.angle_gamma   90.00
#
_symmetry.space_group_name_H-M   'P 1'
#
loop_
_entity.id
_entity.type
_entity.pdbx_description
1 polymer ?
#
loop_
_entity_poly.entity_id
_entity_poly.type
_entity_poly.pdbx_seq_one_letter_code
_entity_poly.pdbx_strand_id
1 'polypeptide(L)'
;MKVFALLWSLTWAIVGVSAYDLYGGYERIIYYNAYRMDWGKSGGDAKRMTIGSGCSNGGKPCDLLDFVKYINHDGKLPVLDMKNAPAGWDPLNMKADHVDWAAKALRDSGSTGIYEPNKIYKGVSRNDVDGLFRKVGEFISGAQAANGVPPNSVQCAQAAVKVWANLRTWAQGLAFMKHLEGLYPGAGRLETVDKEVGKTGDKVQTIDLTKSMAKIKAQPNMADYKYNRDFKQFAADDPGHAEKVNLARDAKAAITGEC
;
A
#
# COMPACT_ATOMS: atom_id res chain seq x y z
N MET A 1 8.89 17.49 -35.22
CA MET A 1 9.14 17.78 -33.78
C MET A 1 7.99 17.46 -32.82
N LYS A 2 6.88 16.82 -33.25
CA LYS A 2 5.75 16.48 -32.33
C LYS A 2 5.82 15.07 -31.71
N VAL A 3 6.71 14.20 -32.18
CA VAL A 3 6.79 12.78 -31.75
C VAL A 3 7.60 12.62 -30.44
N PHE A 4 8.55 13.52 -30.15
CA PHE A 4 9.39 13.43 -28.95
C PHE A 4 8.68 13.81 -27.64
N ALA A 5 7.67 14.69 -27.70
CA ALA A 5 6.89 15.09 -26.52
C ALA A 5 5.87 14.01 -26.07
N LEU A 6 5.41 13.16 -27.00
CA LEU A 6 4.44 12.09 -26.75
C LEU A 6 5.08 10.84 -26.10
N LEU A 7 6.36 10.57 -26.41
CA LEU A 7 7.15 9.51 -25.77
C LEU A 7 7.57 9.86 -24.34
N TRP A 8 7.71 11.15 -24.02
CA TRP A 8 8.01 11.64 -22.67
C TRP A 8 6.79 11.73 -21.75
N SER A 9 5.55 11.76 -22.25
CA SER A 9 4.36 11.68 -21.39
C SER A 9 3.97 10.23 -21.06
N LEU A 10 4.28 9.27 -21.94
CA LEU A 10 3.93 7.85 -21.73
C LEU A 10 4.78 7.17 -20.64
N THR A 11 6.07 7.49 -20.52
CA THR A 11 6.93 6.93 -19.46
C THR A 11 6.56 7.41 -18.05
N TRP A 12 5.88 8.56 -17.94
CA TRP A 12 5.59 9.20 -16.65
C TRP A 12 4.25 8.77 -16.03
N ALA A 13 3.32 8.24 -16.83
CA ALA A 13 2.14 7.56 -16.31
C ALA A 13 2.51 6.23 -15.62
N ILE A 14 3.57 5.56 -16.07
CA ILE A 14 3.96 4.23 -15.60
C ILE A 14 4.50 4.26 -14.16
N VAL A 15 5.28 5.29 -13.78
CA VAL A 15 5.88 5.32 -12.43
C VAL A 15 4.85 5.68 -11.35
N GLY A 16 3.91 6.58 -11.67
CA GLY A 16 2.77 6.86 -10.77
C GLY A 16 1.94 5.61 -10.55
N VAL A 17 1.44 5.00 -11.62
CA VAL A 17 0.57 3.80 -11.57
C VAL A 17 1.23 2.65 -10.80
N SER A 18 2.53 2.42 -10.99
CA SER A 18 3.24 1.33 -10.29
C SER A 18 3.31 1.49 -8.76
N ALA A 19 3.32 2.73 -8.25
CA ALA A 19 3.26 3.02 -6.82
C ALA A 19 1.84 2.82 -6.26
N TYR A 20 0.83 3.24 -7.04
CA TYR A 20 -0.57 3.08 -6.67
C TYR A 20 -0.98 1.60 -6.60
N ASP A 21 -0.52 0.81 -7.57
CA ASP A 21 -0.82 -0.62 -7.63
C ASP A 21 -0.10 -1.42 -6.53
N LEU A 22 1.15 -1.06 -6.22
CA LEU A 22 1.91 -1.77 -5.19
C LEU A 22 1.34 -1.55 -3.80
N TYR A 23 0.90 -0.34 -3.43
CA TYR A 23 0.27 -0.15 -2.13
C TYR A 23 -1.02 -0.96 -2.04
N GLY A 24 -1.80 -1.10 -3.12
CA GLY A 24 -3.04 -1.88 -3.14
C GLY A 24 -2.83 -3.36 -2.81
N GLY A 25 -1.65 -3.91 -3.10
CA GLY A 25 -1.24 -5.26 -2.69
C GLY A 25 -1.02 -5.35 -1.18
N TYR A 26 -0.33 -4.36 -0.60
CA TYR A 26 -0.13 -4.28 0.85
C TYR A 26 -1.43 -4.06 1.61
N GLU A 27 -2.35 -3.24 1.09
CA GLU A 27 -3.67 -3.00 1.68
C GLU A 27 -4.45 -4.32 1.86
N ARG A 28 -4.45 -5.17 0.83
CA ARG A 28 -5.09 -6.50 0.88
C ARG A 28 -4.47 -7.43 1.91
N ILE A 29 -3.15 -7.36 2.07
CA ILE A 29 -2.44 -8.11 3.11
C ILE A 29 -2.86 -7.60 4.50
N ILE A 30 -2.94 -6.29 4.71
CA ILE A 30 -3.40 -5.71 5.98
C ILE A 30 -4.82 -6.21 6.30
N TYR A 31 -5.74 -6.12 5.33
CA TYR A 31 -7.13 -6.56 5.48
C TYR A 31 -7.25 -8.06 5.74
N TYR A 32 -6.51 -8.89 5.01
CA TYR A 32 -6.53 -10.33 5.19
C TYR A 32 -6.02 -10.73 6.59
N ASN A 33 -4.96 -10.09 7.07
CA ASN A 33 -4.45 -10.39 8.41
C ASN A 33 -5.42 -9.92 9.50
N ALA A 34 -6.09 -8.78 9.31
CA ALA A 34 -7.17 -8.33 10.20
C ALA A 34 -8.34 -9.33 10.23
N TYR A 35 -8.75 -9.85 9.06
CA TYR A 35 -9.74 -10.93 8.94
C TYR A 35 -9.32 -12.18 9.73
N ARG A 36 -8.05 -12.58 9.64
CA ARG A 36 -7.53 -13.75 10.35
C ARG A 36 -7.45 -13.57 11.87
N MET A 37 -7.14 -12.36 12.33
CA MET A 37 -7.24 -12.03 13.76
C MET A 37 -8.69 -12.11 14.24
N ASP A 38 -9.64 -11.59 13.46
CA ASP A 38 -11.05 -11.59 13.81
C ASP A 38 -11.66 -13.00 13.81
N TRP A 39 -11.28 -13.83 12.84
CA TRP A 39 -11.63 -15.26 12.81
C TRP A 39 -11.14 -15.99 14.06
N GLY A 40 -9.89 -15.74 14.47
CA GLY A 40 -9.33 -16.31 15.69
C GLY A 40 -10.06 -15.85 16.94
N LYS A 41 -10.31 -14.54 17.06
CA LYS A 41 -11.04 -13.91 18.17
C LYS A 41 -12.50 -14.37 18.27
N SER A 42 -13.14 -14.67 17.13
CA SER A 42 -14.51 -15.17 17.10
C SER A 42 -14.64 -16.65 17.48
N GLY A 43 -13.51 -17.37 17.61
CA GLY A 43 -13.50 -18.82 17.77
C GLY A 43 -13.91 -19.56 16.50
N GLY A 44 -13.74 -18.93 15.33
CA GLY A 44 -14.15 -19.48 14.03
C GLY A 44 -15.64 -19.34 13.71
N ASP A 45 -16.39 -18.51 14.45
CA ASP A 45 -17.79 -18.21 14.15
C ASP A 45 -17.90 -16.97 13.25
N ALA A 46 -18.20 -17.21 11.96
CA ALA A 46 -18.39 -16.15 10.96
C ALA A 46 -19.47 -15.12 11.34
N LYS A 47 -20.49 -15.51 12.12
CA LYS A 47 -21.56 -14.58 12.53
C LYS A 47 -21.09 -13.51 13.51
N ARG A 48 -20.02 -13.81 14.25
CA ARG A 48 -19.42 -12.92 15.25
C ARG A 48 -18.32 -12.02 14.68
N MET A 49 -17.94 -12.24 13.42
CA MET A 49 -16.91 -11.45 12.76
C MET A 49 -17.43 -10.08 12.32
N THR A 50 -16.59 -9.07 12.47
CA THR A 50 -16.78 -7.73 11.92
C THR A 50 -15.98 -7.54 10.63
N ILE A 51 -14.88 -8.25 10.46
CA ILE A 51 -14.03 -8.18 9.27
C ILE A 51 -14.29 -9.38 8.37
N GLY A 52 -14.61 -9.15 7.09
CA GLY A 52 -14.76 -10.23 6.11
C GLY A 52 -15.79 -11.29 6.50
N SER A 53 -16.87 -10.92 7.19
CA SER A 53 -17.84 -11.88 7.78
C SER A 53 -18.54 -12.79 6.77
N GLY A 54 -18.58 -12.40 5.49
CA GLY A 54 -19.08 -13.22 4.39
C GLY A 54 -18.04 -14.15 3.76
N CYS A 55 -16.76 -14.04 4.14
CA CYS A 55 -15.70 -14.90 3.63
C CYS A 55 -15.56 -16.14 4.51
N SER A 56 -16.10 -17.27 4.04
CA SER A 56 -15.86 -18.58 4.68
C SER A 56 -15.89 -19.71 3.65
N ASN A 57 -15.08 -20.74 3.89
CA ASN A 57 -14.98 -21.95 3.07
C ASN A 57 -15.56 -23.15 3.82
N GLY A 58 -16.89 -23.17 3.99
CA GLY A 58 -17.57 -24.29 4.66
C GLY A 58 -17.20 -24.45 6.13
N GLY A 59 -17.20 -23.34 6.89
CA GLY A 59 -16.82 -23.31 8.30
C GLY A 59 -15.31 -23.20 8.55
N LYS A 60 -14.51 -23.08 7.50
CA LYS A 60 -13.07 -22.76 7.56
C LYS A 60 -12.83 -21.31 7.15
N PRO A 61 -11.74 -20.69 7.65
CA PRO A 61 -11.35 -19.38 7.18
C PRO A 61 -10.98 -19.43 5.70
N CYS A 62 -11.27 -18.35 4.98
CA CYS A 62 -10.70 -18.08 3.66
C CYS A 62 -9.17 -18.03 3.75
N ASP A 63 -8.51 -18.51 2.71
CA ASP A 63 -7.11 -18.16 2.48
C ASP A 63 -6.99 -16.75 1.90
N LEU A 64 -5.75 -16.29 1.66
CA LEU A 64 -5.50 -14.96 1.10
C LEU A 64 -6.19 -14.77 -0.27
N LEU A 65 -6.20 -15.78 -1.13
CA LEU A 65 -6.70 -15.64 -2.51
C LEU A 65 -8.22 -15.58 -2.52
N ASP A 66 -8.88 -16.44 -1.75
CA ASP A 66 -10.33 -16.42 -1.57
C ASP A 66 -10.79 -15.12 -0.92
N PHE A 67 -10.03 -14.60 0.05
CA PHE A 67 -10.32 -13.32 0.67
C PHE A 67 -10.20 -12.17 -0.34
N VAL A 68 -9.13 -12.11 -1.13
CA VAL A 68 -8.96 -11.08 -2.16
C VAL A 68 -10.07 -11.16 -3.22
N LYS A 69 -10.41 -12.38 -3.66
CA LYS A 69 -11.54 -12.63 -4.56
C LYS A 69 -12.84 -12.09 -3.98
N TYR A 70 -13.10 -12.36 -2.70
CA TYR A 70 -14.31 -11.94 -2.02
C TYR A 70 -14.45 -10.41 -1.98
N ILE A 71 -13.38 -9.69 -1.61
CA ILE A 71 -13.42 -8.22 -1.43
C ILE A 71 -13.30 -7.46 -2.75
N ASN A 72 -12.67 -8.02 -3.77
CA ASN A 72 -12.53 -7.36 -5.06
C ASN A 72 -13.89 -7.21 -5.76
N HIS A 73 -14.07 -6.09 -6.45
CA HIS A 73 -15.34 -5.80 -7.12
C HIS A 73 -15.64 -6.77 -8.27
N ASP A 74 -14.61 -7.20 -9.00
CA ASP A 74 -14.74 -8.11 -10.14
C ASP A 74 -14.87 -9.59 -9.73
N GLY A 75 -14.71 -9.91 -8.44
CA GLY A 75 -14.79 -11.26 -7.91
C GLY A 75 -13.79 -12.24 -8.52
N LYS A 76 -12.70 -11.76 -9.13
CA LYS A 76 -11.72 -12.61 -9.79
C LYS A 76 -10.74 -13.18 -8.78
N LEU A 77 -10.45 -14.47 -8.94
CA LEU A 77 -9.43 -15.14 -8.14
C LEU A 77 -8.04 -14.70 -8.63
N PRO A 78 -7.15 -14.22 -7.74
CA PRO A 78 -5.79 -13.89 -8.14
C PRO A 78 -5.04 -15.13 -8.63
N VAL A 79 -4.30 -14.99 -9.72
CA VAL A 79 -3.39 -16.03 -10.24
C VAL A 79 -1.97 -15.64 -9.88
N LEU A 80 -1.39 -16.31 -8.88
CA LEU A 80 -0.02 -16.02 -8.44
C LEU A 80 1.01 -16.80 -9.26
N ASP A 81 2.10 -16.14 -9.66
CA ASP A 81 3.27 -16.84 -10.20
C ASP A 81 4.04 -17.53 -9.07
N MET A 82 3.81 -18.84 -8.93
CA MET A 82 4.43 -19.67 -7.91
C MET A 82 5.91 -19.99 -8.17
N LYS A 83 6.45 -19.66 -9.36
CA LYS A 83 7.85 -19.97 -9.72
C LYS A 83 8.86 -19.33 -8.77
N ASN A 84 8.52 -18.17 -8.20
CA ASN A 84 9.38 -17.42 -7.29
C ASN A 84 8.79 -17.35 -5.88
N ALA A 85 7.84 -18.22 -5.53
CA ALA A 85 7.28 -18.25 -4.18
C ALA A 85 8.34 -18.54 -3.13
N PRO A 86 8.32 -17.85 -1.98
CA PRO A 86 9.25 -18.13 -0.89
C PRO A 86 9.02 -19.55 -0.35
N ALA A 87 10.08 -20.17 0.16
CA ALA A 87 10.02 -21.52 0.71
C ALA A 87 9.03 -21.59 1.88
N GLY A 88 8.11 -22.55 1.84
CA GLY A 88 7.06 -22.69 2.86
C GLY A 88 5.96 -21.63 2.76
N TRP A 89 5.77 -21.03 1.57
CA TRP A 89 4.58 -20.22 1.29
C TRP A 89 3.30 -21.01 1.55
N ASP A 90 2.43 -20.43 2.38
CA ASP A 90 1.10 -20.93 2.69
C ASP A 90 0.14 -19.73 2.68
N PRO A 91 -0.84 -19.66 1.77
CA PRO A 91 -1.79 -18.55 1.71
C PRO A 91 -2.71 -18.49 2.94
N LEU A 92 -2.83 -19.60 3.68
CA LEU A 92 -3.54 -19.67 4.95
C LEU A 92 -2.63 -19.28 6.13
N ASN A 93 -1.33 -19.53 6.08
CA ASN A 93 -0.43 -19.27 7.22
C ASN A 93 0.79 -18.45 6.80
N MET A 94 0.52 -17.29 6.20
CA MET A 94 1.54 -16.37 5.74
C MET A 94 2.47 -15.95 6.89
N LYS A 95 3.77 -15.87 6.57
CA LYS A 95 4.82 -15.38 7.46
C LYS A 95 5.18 -13.95 7.11
N ALA A 96 5.73 -13.22 8.08
CA ALA A 96 6.04 -11.79 7.92
C ALA A 96 7.05 -11.52 6.79
N ASP A 97 8.02 -12.41 6.60
CA ASP A 97 9.01 -12.36 5.51
C ASP A 97 8.42 -12.69 4.12
N HIS A 98 7.21 -13.24 4.05
CA HIS A 98 6.50 -13.50 2.79
C HIS A 98 5.63 -12.32 2.33
N VAL A 99 5.43 -11.30 3.17
CA VAL A 99 4.52 -10.18 2.91
C VAL A 99 4.87 -9.41 1.64
N ASP A 100 6.13 -9.05 1.45
CA ASP A 100 6.56 -8.28 0.27
C ASP A 100 6.38 -9.07 -1.03
N TRP A 101 6.69 -10.36 -1.01
CA TRP A 101 6.42 -11.24 -2.15
C TRP A 101 4.93 -11.33 -2.46
N ALA A 102 4.09 -11.55 -1.45
CA ALA A 102 2.65 -11.68 -1.63
C ALA A 102 2.03 -10.39 -2.19
N ALA A 103 2.45 -9.22 -1.69
CA ALA A 103 1.95 -7.93 -2.17
C ALA A 103 2.31 -7.71 -3.64
N LYS A 104 3.55 -8.04 -4.02
CA LYS A 104 4.03 -7.98 -5.41
C LYS A 104 3.29 -8.98 -6.29
N ALA A 105 3.06 -10.20 -5.83
CA ALA A 105 2.33 -11.21 -6.60
C ALA A 105 0.86 -10.81 -6.82
N LEU A 106 0.21 -10.19 -5.83
CA LEU A 106 -1.13 -9.62 -6.00
C LEU A 106 -1.14 -8.48 -7.02
N ARG A 107 -0.14 -7.61 -7.00
CA ARG A 107 0.04 -6.55 -8.01
C ARG A 107 0.24 -7.13 -9.40
N ASP A 108 1.18 -8.07 -9.55
CA ASP A 108 1.56 -8.65 -10.84
C ASP A 108 0.42 -9.46 -11.47
N SER A 109 -0.48 -9.99 -10.64
CA SER A 109 -1.71 -10.65 -11.10
C SER A 109 -2.85 -9.68 -11.46
N GLY A 110 -2.65 -8.36 -11.33
CA GLY A 110 -3.68 -7.35 -11.56
C GLY A 110 -4.78 -7.32 -10.48
N SER A 111 -4.54 -7.93 -9.32
CA SER A 111 -5.53 -8.11 -8.26
C SER A 111 -5.60 -6.92 -7.30
N THR A 112 -4.93 -5.80 -7.61
CA THR A 112 -4.79 -4.63 -6.73
C THR A 112 -5.79 -3.49 -7.00
N GLY A 113 -6.73 -3.70 -7.93
CA GLY A 113 -7.72 -2.69 -8.36
C GLY A 113 -8.80 -2.35 -7.32
N ILE A 114 -10.01 -2.06 -7.78
CA ILE A 114 -11.12 -1.64 -6.91
C ILE A 114 -11.61 -2.80 -6.04
N TYR A 115 -11.78 -2.54 -4.74
CA TYR A 115 -12.39 -3.45 -3.77
C TYR A 115 -13.61 -2.82 -3.10
N GLU A 116 -14.39 -3.62 -2.38
CA GLU A 116 -15.65 -3.22 -1.74
C GLU A 116 -15.47 -3.08 -0.20
N PRO A 117 -15.37 -1.84 0.34
CA PRO A 117 -15.12 -1.62 1.76
C PRO A 117 -16.12 -2.27 2.72
N ASN A 118 -17.39 -2.32 2.33
CA ASN A 118 -18.47 -2.94 3.11
C ASN A 118 -18.35 -4.46 3.20
N LYS A 119 -17.59 -5.11 2.30
CA LYS A 119 -17.25 -6.53 2.41
C LYS A 119 -16.10 -6.76 3.38
N ILE A 120 -15.20 -5.78 3.52
CA ILE A 120 -14.03 -5.88 4.40
C ILE A 120 -14.44 -5.60 5.84
N TYR A 121 -15.18 -4.54 6.13
CA TYR A 121 -15.58 -4.19 7.50
C TYR A 121 -17.09 -3.91 7.58
N LYS A 122 -17.78 -4.61 8.48
CA LYS A 122 -19.23 -4.49 8.66
C LYS A 122 -19.61 -3.07 9.09
N GLY A 123 -20.53 -2.46 8.33
CA GLY A 123 -21.04 -1.11 8.61
C GLY A 123 -20.14 0.03 8.09
N VAL A 124 -19.15 -0.26 7.26
CA VAL A 124 -18.45 0.76 6.45
C VAL A 124 -19.18 0.92 5.11
N SER A 125 -19.33 2.17 4.65
CA SER A 125 -19.94 2.48 3.36
C SER A 125 -19.05 2.05 2.20
N ARG A 126 -19.64 1.70 1.05
CA ARG A 126 -18.91 1.29 -0.17
C ARG A 126 -17.90 2.33 -0.67
N ASN A 127 -18.09 3.60 -0.35
CA ASN A 127 -17.23 4.69 -0.81
C ASN A 127 -16.29 5.21 0.29
N ASP A 128 -16.33 4.64 1.50
CA ASP A 128 -15.59 5.12 2.66
C ASP A 128 -14.28 4.32 2.86
N VAL A 129 -13.34 4.50 1.92
CA VAL A 129 -12.04 3.81 1.94
C VAL A 129 -11.18 4.29 3.12
N ASP A 130 -11.20 5.58 3.43
CA ASP A 130 -10.40 6.13 4.53
C ASP A 130 -10.96 5.69 5.89
N GLY A 131 -12.28 5.73 6.07
CA GLY A 131 -12.93 5.19 7.25
C GLY A 131 -12.73 3.70 7.42
N LEU A 132 -12.66 2.93 6.33
CA LEU A 132 -12.29 1.51 6.38
C LEU A 132 -10.91 1.31 6.99
N PHE A 133 -9.88 1.99 6.48
CA PHE A 133 -8.51 1.81 6.95
C PHE A 133 -8.38 2.13 8.43
N ARG A 134 -8.98 3.24 8.87
CA ARG A 134 -8.97 3.63 10.28
C ARG A 134 -9.57 2.52 11.16
N LYS A 135 -10.75 2.01 10.81
CA LYS A 135 -11.40 0.92 11.57
C LYS A 135 -10.58 -0.38 11.58
N VAL A 136 -9.95 -0.73 10.46
CA VAL A 136 -9.07 -1.90 10.41
C VAL A 136 -7.83 -1.68 11.29
N GLY A 137 -7.23 -0.49 11.28
CA GLY A 137 -6.09 -0.16 12.12
C GLY A 137 -6.41 -0.22 13.61
N GLU A 138 -7.53 0.40 14.01
CA GLU A 138 -8.06 0.33 15.38
C GLU A 138 -8.32 -1.12 15.81
N PHE A 139 -8.93 -1.93 14.93
CA PHE A 139 -9.17 -3.33 15.18
C PHE A 139 -7.86 -4.10 15.41
N ILE A 140 -6.88 -3.96 14.51
CA ILE A 140 -5.60 -4.66 14.61
C ILE A 140 -4.91 -4.29 15.92
N SER A 141 -4.85 -2.99 16.25
CA SER A 141 -4.26 -2.48 17.50
C SER A 141 -4.92 -3.10 18.74
N GLY A 142 -6.26 -3.13 18.78
CA GLY A 142 -7.00 -3.75 19.88
C GLY A 142 -6.94 -5.28 19.92
N ALA A 143 -6.63 -5.94 18.79
CA ALA A 143 -6.56 -7.40 18.70
C ALA A 143 -5.23 -7.99 19.17
N GLN A 144 -4.15 -7.19 19.27
CA GLN A 144 -2.80 -7.70 19.57
C GLN A 144 -2.69 -8.45 20.90
N ALA A 145 -3.54 -8.09 21.88
CA ALA A 145 -3.57 -8.69 23.21
C ALA A 145 -4.69 -9.74 23.39
N ALA A 146 -5.45 -10.06 22.34
CA ALA A 146 -6.61 -10.94 22.46
C ALA A 146 -6.24 -12.43 22.35
N ASN A 147 -6.90 -13.26 23.16
CA ASN A 147 -6.79 -14.73 23.07
C ASN A 147 -7.33 -15.23 21.73
N GLY A 148 -6.68 -16.26 21.16
CA GLY A 148 -7.10 -16.91 19.92
C GLY A 148 -6.63 -16.22 18.63
N VAL A 149 -5.95 -15.08 18.72
CA VAL A 149 -5.36 -14.40 17.56
C VAL A 149 -4.13 -15.16 17.06
N PRO A 150 -4.03 -15.49 15.76
CA PRO A 150 -2.83 -16.12 15.21
C PRO A 150 -1.62 -15.18 15.33
N PRO A 151 -0.50 -15.59 15.98
CA PRO A 151 0.65 -14.71 16.21
C PRO A 151 1.24 -14.14 14.91
N ASN A 152 1.29 -14.95 13.85
CA ASN A 152 1.83 -14.54 12.56
C ASN A 152 0.99 -13.43 11.90
N SER A 153 -0.32 -13.36 12.17
CA SER A 153 -1.18 -12.34 11.57
C SER A 153 -0.81 -10.94 12.04
N VAL A 154 -0.44 -10.78 13.31
CA VAL A 154 -0.01 -9.47 13.87
C VAL A 154 1.29 -9.02 13.23
N GLN A 155 2.27 -9.92 13.16
CA GLN A 155 3.56 -9.64 12.53
C GLN A 155 3.42 -9.31 11.04
N CYS A 156 2.58 -10.03 10.31
CA CYS A 156 2.31 -9.75 8.90
C CYS A 156 1.62 -8.41 8.69
N ALA A 157 0.63 -8.07 9.52
CA ALA A 157 -0.03 -6.77 9.47
C ALA A 157 0.96 -5.62 9.78
N GLN A 158 1.83 -5.80 10.77
CA GLN A 158 2.90 -4.85 11.10
C GLN A 158 3.90 -4.68 9.95
N ALA A 159 4.36 -5.77 9.34
CA ALA A 159 5.26 -5.72 8.19
C ALA A 159 4.60 -4.98 7.00
N ALA A 160 3.33 -5.29 6.72
CA ALA A 160 2.60 -4.67 5.61
C ALA A 160 2.33 -3.18 5.83
N VAL A 161 1.88 -2.78 7.03
CA VAL A 161 1.58 -1.36 7.32
C VAL A 161 2.84 -0.50 7.30
N LYS A 162 4.00 -1.03 7.73
CA LYS A 162 5.29 -0.33 7.66
C LYS A 162 5.63 0.02 6.21
N VAL A 163 5.54 -0.95 5.30
CA VAL A 163 5.85 -0.71 3.88
C VAL A 163 4.79 0.19 3.22
N TRP A 164 3.52 -0.06 3.49
CA TRP A 164 2.43 0.76 2.94
C TRP A 164 2.50 2.22 3.38
N ALA A 165 2.79 2.51 4.65
CA ALA A 165 2.98 3.87 5.13
C ALA A 165 4.14 4.57 4.42
N ASN A 166 5.27 3.86 4.25
CA ASN A 166 6.41 4.37 3.49
C ASN A 166 6.05 4.65 2.03
N LEU A 167 5.28 3.77 1.38
CA LEU A 167 4.82 3.97 0.00
C LEU A 167 3.90 5.19 -0.14
N ARG A 168 3.01 5.43 0.82
CA ARG A 168 2.17 6.64 0.81
C ARG A 168 2.97 7.92 1.03
N THR A 169 3.94 7.91 1.95
CA THR A 169 4.88 9.03 2.11
C THR A 169 5.70 9.26 0.83
N TRP A 170 6.14 8.18 0.17
CA TRP A 170 6.86 8.25 -1.09
C TRP A 170 6.01 8.84 -2.22
N ALA A 171 4.75 8.42 -2.34
CA ALA A 171 3.80 8.95 -3.32
C ALA A 171 3.53 10.46 -3.11
N GLN A 172 3.36 10.90 -1.86
CA GLN A 172 3.26 12.32 -1.54
C GLN A 172 4.55 13.08 -1.90
N GLY A 173 5.71 12.50 -1.60
CA GLY A 173 7.00 13.05 -2.00
C GLY A 173 7.08 13.24 -3.52
N LEU A 174 6.72 12.24 -4.32
CA LEU A 174 6.67 12.35 -5.78
C LEU A 174 5.72 13.44 -6.27
N ALA A 175 4.52 13.53 -5.70
CA ALA A 175 3.54 14.55 -6.06
C ALA A 175 4.07 15.96 -5.75
N PHE A 176 4.70 16.13 -4.58
CA PHE A 176 5.32 17.38 -4.20
C PHE A 176 6.49 17.76 -5.11
N MET A 177 7.33 16.80 -5.49
CA MET A 177 8.44 17.04 -6.42
C MET A 177 7.96 17.53 -7.79
N LYS A 178 6.86 16.99 -8.30
CA LYS A 178 6.19 17.51 -9.51
C LYS A 178 5.67 18.93 -9.31
N HIS A 179 5.09 19.23 -8.15
CA HIS A 179 4.67 20.59 -7.83
C HIS A 179 5.85 21.57 -7.85
N LEU A 180 6.99 21.17 -7.28
CA LEU A 180 8.22 21.96 -7.31
C LEU A 180 8.77 22.16 -8.73
N GLU A 181 8.62 21.20 -9.64
CA GLU A 181 9.02 21.38 -11.05
C GLU A 181 8.22 22.51 -11.72
N GLY A 182 6.94 22.65 -11.38
CA GLY A 182 6.10 23.76 -11.85
C GLY A 182 6.50 25.11 -11.28
N LEU A 183 6.87 25.16 -9.99
CA LEU A 183 7.32 26.39 -9.33
C LEU A 183 8.74 26.81 -9.73
N TYR A 184 9.60 25.83 -10.01
CA TYR A 184 11.03 26.01 -10.26
C TYR A 184 11.46 25.17 -11.47
N PRO A 185 11.29 25.70 -12.69
CA PRO A 185 11.66 25.00 -13.91
C PRO A 185 13.13 24.57 -13.88
N GLY A 186 13.38 23.25 -13.96
CA GLY A 186 14.71 22.66 -13.91
C GLY A 186 15.20 22.22 -12.52
N ALA A 187 14.57 22.68 -11.42
CA ALA A 187 14.86 22.21 -10.08
C ALA A 187 14.15 20.88 -9.75
N GLY A 188 12.90 20.72 -10.18
CA GLY A 188 12.05 19.57 -9.82
C GLY A 188 12.18 18.33 -10.72
N ARG A 189 13.15 18.28 -11.63
CA ARG A 189 13.28 17.13 -12.54
C ARG A 189 13.65 15.89 -11.71
N LEU A 190 12.72 14.94 -11.65
CA LEU A 190 12.93 13.67 -10.96
C LEU A 190 14.12 12.95 -11.60
N GLU A 191 15.14 12.70 -10.79
CA GLU A 191 16.27 11.88 -11.18
C GLU A 191 15.80 10.45 -11.34
N THR A 192 16.19 9.85 -12.46
CA THR A 192 15.91 8.44 -12.73
C THR A 192 17.19 7.64 -12.64
N VAL A 193 17.10 6.43 -12.12
CA VAL A 193 18.18 5.46 -12.09
C VAL A 193 17.70 4.17 -12.73
N ASP A 194 18.55 3.60 -13.57
CA ASP A 194 18.31 2.27 -14.11
C ASP A 194 18.41 1.26 -12.98
N LYS A 195 17.35 0.49 -12.79
CA LYS A 195 17.32 -0.62 -11.86
C LYS A 195 17.14 -1.90 -12.65
N GLU A 196 18.01 -2.87 -12.42
CA GLU A 196 17.85 -4.19 -13.01
C GLU A 196 16.63 -4.88 -12.38
N VAL A 197 15.79 -5.46 -13.24
CA VAL A 197 14.57 -6.16 -12.87
C VAL A 197 14.61 -7.56 -13.48
N GLY A 198 14.42 -8.57 -12.63
CA GLY A 198 14.47 -9.97 -13.06
C GLY A 198 15.89 -10.50 -13.27
N LYS A 199 15.98 -11.76 -13.70
CA LYS A 199 17.26 -12.46 -13.95
C LYS A 199 17.82 -12.23 -15.35
N THR A 200 17.07 -11.54 -16.21
CA THR A 200 17.42 -11.26 -17.61
C THR A 200 18.31 -10.04 -17.78
N GLY A 201 18.52 -9.24 -16.72
CA GLY A 201 19.31 -8.01 -16.79
C GLY A 201 18.56 -6.83 -17.41
N ASP A 202 17.23 -6.94 -17.56
CA ASP A 202 16.40 -5.86 -18.08
C ASP A 202 16.45 -4.66 -17.12
N LYS A 203 16.67 -3.46 -17.66
CA LYS A 203 16.76 -2.22 -16.88
C LYS A 203 15.47 -1.44 -16.99
N VAL A 204 14.89 -1.08 -15.84
CA VAL A 204 13.74 -0.17 -15.76
C VAL A 204 14.21 1.12 -15.12
N GLN A 205 13.84 2.25 -15.72
CA GLN A 205 14.07 3.56 -15.11
C GLN A 205 13.15 3.73 -13.90
N THR A 206 13.76 3.97 -12.74
CA THR A 206 13.07 4.19 -11.48
C THR A 206 13.42 5.56 -10.93
N ILE A 207 12.50 6.20 -10.22
CA ILE A 207 12.75 7.54 -9.66
C ILE A 207 13.59 7.41 -8.38
N ASP A 208 14.72 8.11 -8.35
CA ASP A 208 15.57 8.26 -7.17
C ASP A 208 15.21 9.56 -6.44
N LEU A 209 14.31 9.46 -5.47
CA LEU A 209 13.87 10.62 -4.69
C LEU A 209 15.02 11.24 -3.88
N THR A 210 15.99 10.45 -3.41
CA THR A 210 17.12 10.96 -2.63
C THR A 210 17.99 11.87 -3.50
N LYS A 211 18.36 11.42 -4.71
CA LYS A 211 19.10 12.26 -5.66
C LYS A 211 18.28 13.47 -6.11
N SER A 212 17.00 13.27 -6.39
CA SER A 212 16.11 14.35 -6.80
C SER A 212 16.03 15.43 -5.71
N MET A 213 15.87 15.04 -4.45
CA MET A 213 15.88 15.96 -3.30
C MET A 213 17.22 16.67 -3.13
N ALA A 214 18.35 15.94 -3.26
CA ALA A 214 19.67 16.54 -3.16
C ALA A 214 19.88 17.65 -4.22
N LYS A 215 19.42 17.41 -5.44
CA LYS A 215 19.50 18.37 -6.54
C LYS A 215 18.65 19.61 -6.30
N ILE A 216 17.45 19.43 -5.74
CA ILE A 216 16.57 20.53 -5.34
C ILE A 216 17.22 21.38 -4.25
N LYS A 217 17.77 20.74 -3.21
CA LYS A 217 18.45 21.43 -2.11
C LYS A 217 19.73 22.16 -2.57
N ALA A 218 20.35 21.69 -3.64
CA ALA A 218 21.51 22.34 -4.24
C ALA A 218 21.17 23.59 -5.08
N GLN A 219 19.89 23.88 -5.33
CA GLN A 219 19.51 25.07 -6.08
C GLN A 219 19.72 26.33 -5.24
N PRO A 220 20.37 27.37 -5.77
CA PRO A 220 20.72 28.58 -5.02
C PRO A 220 19.50 29.37 -4.51
N ASN A 221 18.30 29.09 -5.04
CA ASN A 221 17.04 29.72 -4.65
C ASN A 221 16.12 28.83 -3.77
N MET A 222 16.59 27.66 -3.34
CA MET A 222 15.90 26.69 -2.47
C MET A 222 16.58 26.58 -1.11
N ALA A 223 16.47 27.63 -0.30
CA ALA A 223 16.79 27.53 1.11
C ALA A 223 15.82 26.58 1.83
N ASP A 224 16.28 25.84 2.85
CA ASP A 224 15.49 24.83 3.58
C ASP A 224 14.15 25.38 4.11
N TYR A 225 14.10 26.65 4.54
CA TYR A 225 12.86 27.28 5.00
C TYR A 225 11.82 27.45 3.88
N LYS A 226 12.28 27.67 2.64
CA LYS A 226 11.43 27.86 1.46
C LYS A 226 10.85 26.52 1.01
N TYR A 227 11.68 25.48 0.97
CA TYR A 227 11.24 24.10 0.73
C TYR A 227 10.16 23.67 1.75
N ASN A 228 10.40 23.89 3.04
CA ASN A 228 9.45 23.51 4.08
C ASN A 228 8.14 24.30 4.01
N ARG A 229 8.22 25.60 3.67
CA ARG A 229 7.04 26.43 3.43
C ARG A 229 6.24 25.93 2.23
N ASP A 230 6.92 25.67 1.11
CA ASP A 230 6.26 25.23 -0.13
C ASP A 230 5.67 23.82 0.05
N PHE A 231 6.30 22.94 0.84
CA PHE A 231 5.72 21.64 1.23
C PHE A 231 4.47 21.80 2.09
N LYS A 232 4.50 22.68 3.09
CA LYS A 232 3.33 22.98 3.93
C LYS A 232 2.18 23.55 3.09
N GLN A 233 2.48 24.44 2.15
CA GLN A 233 1.50 25.01 1.23
C GLN A 233 0.92 23.93 0.32
N PHE A 234 1.76 23.09 -0.30
CA PHE A 234 1.31 21.96 -1.11
C PHE A 234 0.41 20.99 -0.32
N ALA A 235 0.78 20.66 0.92
CA ALA A 235 -0.03 19.81 1.78
C ALA A 235 -1.37 20.45 2.18
N ALA A 236 -1.42 21.79 2.29
CA ALA A 236 -2.65 22.54 2.53
C ALA A 236 -3.54 22.64 1.28
N ASP A 237 -2.92 22.77 0.10
CA ASP A 237 -3.60 22.88 -1.20
C ASP A 237 -4.09 21.50 -1.72
N ASP A 238 -3.51 20.41 -1.21
CA ASP A 238 -3.91 19.03 -1.48
C ASP A 238 -4.26 18.28 -0.18
N PRO A 239 -5.37 18.67 0.49
CA PRO A 239 -5.74 18.10 1.77
C PRO A 239 -6.00 16.60 1.69
N GLY A 240 -6.44 16.10 0.52
CA GLY A 240 -6.71 14.67 0.30
C GLY A 240 -5.45 13.80 0.36
N HIS A 241 -4.32 14.23 -0.22
CA HIS A 241 -3.06 13.49 -0.07
C HIS A 241 -2.48 13.61 1.34
N ALA A 242 -2.53 14.81 1.94
CA ALA A 242 -2.04 15.01 3.30
C ALA A 242 -2.80 14.15 4.33
N GLU A 243 -4.12 14.10 4.24
CA GLU A 243 -4.97 13.24 5.07
C GLU A 243 -4.60 11.76 4.91
N LYS A 244 -4.43 11.29 3.67
CA LYS A 244 -4.06 9.89 3.40
C LYS A 244 -2.69 9.49 3.92
N VAL A 245 -1.73 10.41 3.95
CA VAL A 245 -0.40 10.16 4.55
C VAL A 245 -0.48 10.16 6.06
N ASN A 246 -1.21 11.11 6.66
CA ASN A 246 -1.40 11.14 8.11
C ASN A 246 -2.11 9.87 8.59
N LEU A 247 -3.20 9.47 7.92
CA LEU A 247 -3.88 8.21 8.17
C LEU A 247 -2.93 7.01 8.08
N ALA A 248 -1.96 7.06 7.16
CA ALA A 248 -0.99 5.99 7.02
C ALA A 248 0.01 5.91 8.18
N ARG A 249 0.47 7.08 8.63
CA ARG A 249 1.34 7.23 9.79
C ARG A 249 0.63 6.83 11.08
N ASP A 250 -0.61 7.26 11.25
CA ASP A 250 -1.44 6.94 12.42
C ASP A 250 -1.71 5.45 12.50
N ALA A 251 -2.08 4.82 11.37
CA ALA A 251 -2.25 3.37 11.29
C ALA A 251 -0.95 2.62 11.59
N LYS A 252 0.19 3.08 11.07
CA LYS A 252 1.50 2.51 11.42
C LYS A 252 1.73 2.60 12.93
N ALA A 253 1.60 3.78 13.51
CA ALA A 253 1.82 4.00 14.95
C ALA A 253 0.90 3.09 15.80
N ALA A 254 -0.40 3.05 15.47
CA ALA A 254 -1.37 2.23 16.18
C ALA A 254 -1.08 0.72 16.09
N ILE A 255 -0.60 0.25 14.94
CA ILE A 255 -0.33 -1.18 14.69
C ILE A 255 1.06 -1.60 15.19
N THR A 256 2.07 -0.73 15.14
CA THR A 256 3.45 -1.09 15.53
C THR A 256 3.80 -0.68 16.95
N GLY A 257 2.98 0.15 17.60
CA GLY A 257 3.31 0.74 18.91
C GLY A 257 4.47 1.74 18.84
N GLU A 258 4.85 2.19 17.64
CA GLU A 258 5.90 3.20 17.43
C GLU A 258 5.19 4.57 17.44
N CYS A 259 5.19 5.26 18.59
CA CYS A 259 4.82 6.69 18.68
C CYS A 259 6.05 7.58 18.42
#